data_AF-L7U8T2-F1
#
_entry.id   AF-L7U8T2-F1
#
_cell.length_a   1.000
_cell.length_b   1.000
_cell.length_c   1.000
_cell.angle_alpha   90.00
_cell.angle_beta   90.00
_cell.angle_gamma   90.00
#
_symmetry.space_group_name_H-M   'P 1'
#
loop_
_entity.id
_entity.type
_entity.pdbx_description
1 polymer ?
#
loop_
_entity_poly.entity_id
_entity_poly.type
_entity_poly.pdbx_seq_one_letter_code
_entity_poly.pdbx_strand_id
1 'polypeptide(L)'
;MSRHRPVSLLMMCLASSLAFADAQEPIPEHDLEPVPPDEEIVPALLQDAFSDAEPGLEEALGDDFASEGQFLVGDVLYTAQEIREQGIHISHFVVDDNAAERQAILGFRTTDELQIYLFMTGKYPSETPQGVQLQCPQVDSPAYFFMDTAYDTGEGYFALWPGMALSRLGRWNDKISSLWGAPCATWTVIHQHSDFKGRKLWVYRGTAIRSLRWHGFAEWWGPFAYWASWNDRVSSVQILW
;
A
#
# COMPACT_ATOMS: atom_id res chain seq x y z
N MET A 1 -62.91 -4.06 5.65
CA MET A 1 -62.52 -3.95 4.24
C MET A 1 -61.18 -3.23 4.14
N SER A 2 -60.38 -3.66 3.17
CA SER A 2 -58.92 -3.62 3.07
C SER A 2 -58.25 -2.24 3.26
N ARG A 3 -57.17 -2.21 4.05
CA ARG A 3 -56.12 -1.18 4.03
C ARG A 3 -54.98 -1.70 3.15
N HIS A 4 -54.74 -1.08 1.98
CA HIS A 4 -53.53 -1.33 1.21
C HIS A 4 -52.40 -0.42 1.71
N ARG A 5 -51.30 -1.04 2.17
CA ARG A 5 -50.00 -0.39 2.41
C ARG A 5 -49.23 -0.29 1.08
N PRO A 6 -48.39 0.73 0.90
CA PRO A 6 -47.44 0.77 -0.21
C PRO A 6 -46.31 -0.23 0.04
N VAL A 7 -45.98 -1.04 -0.96
CA VAL A 7 -44.74 -1.82 -1.00
C VAL A 7 -43.71 -0.93 -1.70
N SER A 8 -42.72 -0.50 -0.95
CA SER A 8 -41.50 0.14 -1.46
C SER A 8 -40.31 -0.73 -1.09
N LEU A 9 -39.29 -0.62 -1.94
CA LEU A 9 -37.91 -1.09 -1.80
C LEU A 9 -37.66 -2.60 -1.83
N LEU A 10 -36.98 -3.02 -2.90
CA LEU A 10 -35.64 -3.64 -2.94
C LEU A 10 -35.46 -4.05 -4.42
N MET A 11 -34.32 -4.00 -5.09
CA MET A 11 -32.94 -4.18 -4.64
C MET A 11 -32.08 -3.77 -5.86
N MET A 12 -31.33 -2.67 -5.78
CA MET A 12 -30.18 -2.48 -6.66
C MET A 12 -28.96 -2.82 -5.82
N CYS A 13 -28.58 -4.09 -5.81
CA CYS A 13 -27.23 -4.48 -5.47
C CYS A 13 -26.33 -4.00 -6.62
N LEU A 14 -25.84 -2.76 -6.51
CA LEU A 14 -24.60 -2.39 -7.18
C LEU A 14 -23.55 -3.28 -6.53
N ALA A 15 -23.17 -4.34 -7.23
CA ALA A 15 -21.94 -5.06 -6.93
C ALA A 15 -20.81 -4.03 -7.06
N SER A 16 -20.28 -3.59 -5.92
CA SER A 16 -18.97 -2.97 -5.84
C SER A 16 -17.96 -4.06 -6.20
N SER A 17 -17.85 -4.37 -7.49
CA SER A 17 -16.71 -5.09 -8.02
C SER A 17 -15.49 -4.28 -7.63
N LEU A 18 -14.76 -4.78 -6.64
CA LEU A 18 -13.43 -4.30 -6.27
C LEU A 18 -12.65 -4.10 -7.57
N ALA A 19 -12.25 -2.86 -7.83
CA ALA A 19 -11.44 -2.49 -8.98
C ALA A 19 -10.04 -3.09 -8.82
N PHE A 20 -9.91 -4.39 -9.05
CA PHE A 20 -8.64 -5.11 -9.13
C PHE A 20 -8.22 -5.38 -10.59
N ALA A 21 -8.87 -4.72 -11.55
CA ALA A 21 -8.55 -4.87 -12.96
C ALA A 21 -8.70 -3.53 -13.68
N ASP A 22 -7.77 -2.61 -13.45
CA ASP A 22 -7.20 -1.87 -14.57
C ASP A 22 -5.69 -1.76 -14.35
N ALA A 23 -4.95 -2.32 -15.30
CA ALA A 23 -3.50 -2.34 -15.30
C ALA A 23 -3.03 -0.94 -15.69
N GLN A 24 -2.33 -0.27 -14.77
CA GLN A 24 -1.75 1.07 -14.99
C GLN A 24 -2.81 2.12 -15.36
N GLU A 25 -3.49 2.68 -14.36
CA GLU A 25 -4.17 3.96 -14.57
C GLU A 25 -3.12 4.99 -15.02
N PRO A 26 -3.30 5.67 -16.18
CA PRO A 26 -2.40 6.75 -16.55
C PRO A 26 -2.45 7.80 -15.44
N ILE A 27 -1.29 8.30 -15.03
CA ILE A 27 -1.15 9.44 -14.12
C ILE A 27 -1.98 10.60 -14.72
N PRO A 28 -3.17 10.98 -14.18
CA PRO A 28 -3.87 12.16 -14.62
C PRO A 28 -2.94 13.36 -14.54
N GLU A 29 -3.05 14.20 -15.57
CA GLU A 29 -2.34 15.47 -15.60
C GLU A 29 -2.79 16.30 -14.39
N HIS A 30 -1.83 16.76 -13.61
CA HIS A 30 -2.08 17.66 -12.49
C HIS A 30 -1.51 19.03 -12.84
N ASP A 31 -2.30 20.07 -12.62
CA ASP A 31 -1.89 21.47 -12.84
C ASP A 31 -0.96 21.99 -11.73
N LEU A 32 -0.81 21.24 -10.64
CA LEU A 32 0.03 21.61 -9.50
C LEU A 32 1.42 20.99 -9.64
N GLU A 33 2.45 21.72 -9.22
CA GLU A 33 3.79 21.14 -9.10
C GLU A 33 3.89 20.27 -7.82
N PRO A 34 4.69 19.19 -7.82
CA PRO A 34 4.92 18.40 -6.62
C PRO A 34 5.52 19.28 -5.52
N VAL A 35 5.00 19.15 -4.31
CA VAL A 35 5.62 19.78 -3.16
C VAL A 35 6.95 19.09 -2.89
N PRO A 36 8.07 19.83 -2.75
CA PRO A 36 9.30 19.27 -2.25
C PRO A 36 9.08 18.61 -0.88
N PRO A 37 9.67 17.43 -0.63
CA PRO A 37 9.66 16.87 0.72
C PRO A 37 10.42 17.80 1.67
N ASP A 38 9.95 17.89 2.93
CA ASP A 38 10.63 18.69 3.97
C ASP A 38 11.91 18.01 4.49
N GLU A 39 12.08 16.73 4.17
CA GLU A 39 13.08 15.82 4.73
C GLU A 39 14.18 15.52 3.71
N GLU A 40 15.34 15.07 4.22
CA GLU A 40 16.48 14.71 3.39
C GLU A 40 16.20 13.44 2.57
N ILE A 41 16.39 13.54 1.26
CA ILE A 41 16.34 12.39 0.36
C ILE A 41 17.64 11.59 0.50
N VAL A 42 17.51 10.32 0.86
CA VAL A 42 18.61 9.37 1.01
C VAL A 42 18.54 8.29 -0.08
N PRO A 43 19.63 7.55 -0.35
CA PRO A 43 19.59 6.40 -1.24
C PRO A 43 18.63 5.30 -0.70
N ALA A 44 17.87 4.67 -1.59
CA ALA A 44 17.07 3.50 -1.24
C ALA A 44 17.96 2.25 -1.16
N LEU A 45 18.03 1.62 0.02
CA LEU A 45 18.83 0.42 0.27
C LEU A 45 17.93 -0.79 0.47
N LEU A 46 18.33 -1.94 -0.07
CA LEU A 46 17.53 -3.17 0.03
C LEU A 46 17.39 -3.67 1.47
N GLN A 47 18.46 -3.52 2.26
CA GLN A 47 18.50 -3.97 3.65
C GLN A 47 17.43 -3.28 4.53
N ASP A 48 17.03 -2.06 4.17
CA ASP A 48 16.04 -1.29 4.93
C ASP A 48 14.62 -1.78 4.62
N ALA A 49 14.37 -2.19 3.37
CA ALA A 49 13.11 -2.78 2.94
C ALA A 49 12.92 -4.23 3.44
N PHE A 50 14.02 -4.97 3.58
CA PHE A 50 14.02 -6.36 4.04
C PHE A 50 14.24 -6.47 5.55
N SER A 51 13.22 -6.05 6.30
CA SER A 51 13.15 -6.26 7.75
C SER A 51 11.76 -6.71 8.17
N ASP A 52 11.69 -7.59 9.15
CA ASP A 52 10.42 -8.03 9.71
C ASP A 52 9.86 -6.96 10.65
N ALA A 53 8.55 -6.77 10.60
CA ALA A 53 7.87 -5.98 11.61
C ALA A 53 7.89 -6.78 12.90
N GLU A 54 8.48 -6.24 13.97
CA GLU A 54 8.25 -6.81 15.29
C GLU A 54 6.74 -6.78 15.57
N PRO A 55 6.19 -7.76 16.31
CA PRO A 55 4.85 -7.66 16.87
C PRO A 55 4.81 -6.46 17.83
N GLY A 56 4.51 -5.28 17.28
CA GLY A 56 4.54 -4.02 18.00
C GLY A 56 3.40 -3.91 19.01
N LEU A 57 3.67 -3.18 20.10
CA LEU A 57 2.73 -2.78 21.16
C LEU A 57 2.12 -1.37 20.91
N GLU A 58 2.05 -0.90 19.66
CA GLU A 58 1.81 0.52 19.34
C GLU A 58 0.36 0.89 18.95
N GLU A 59 0.12 2.20 18.80
CA GLU A 59 -1.07 2.96 19.16
C GLU A 59 -2.34 2.75 18.31
N ALA A 60 -3.44 2.49 19.02
CA ALA A 60 -4.78 2.40 18.45
C ALA A 60 -5.27 3.76 17.93
N LEU A 61 -5.41 3.88 16.62
CA LEU A 61 -6.12 4.97 15.97
C LEU A 61 -7.33 4.42 15.19
N GLY A 62 -8.52 4.80 15.69
CA GLY A 62 -9.76 5.04 14.95
C GLY A 62 -10.53 3.84 14.38
N ASP A 63 -11.81 3.75 14.71
CA ASP A 63 -12.82 2.77 14.23
C ASP A 63 -13.24 2.95 12.75
N ASP A 64 -12.46 3.66 11.93
CA ASP A 64 -12.85 4.03 10.56
C ASP A 64 -12.31 3.05 9.51
N PHE A 65 -12.71 1.78 9.61
CA PHE A 65 -12.37 0.77 8.60
C PHE A 65 -13.59 0.19 7.90
N ALA A 66 -13.47 0.02 6.58
CA ALA A 66 -14.41 -0.70 5.73
C ALA A 66 -13.72 -1.98 5.22
N SER A 67 -14.11 -3.12 5.80
CA SER A 67 -13.32 -4.36 5.81
C SER A 67 -13.54 -5.32 4.65
N GLU A 68 -13.60 -4.81 3.42
CA GLU A 68 -13.97 -5.65 2.28
C GLU A 68 -12.77 -6.35 1.61
N GLY A 69 -11.53 -6.04 2.00
CA GLY A 69 -10.33 -6.66 1.42
C GLY A 69 -10.09 -8.11 1.88
N GLN A 70 -9.69 -8.98 0.94
CA GLN A 70 -9.17 -10.33 1.20
C GLN A 70 -7.64 -10.33 1.25
N PHE A 71 -7.08 -11.22 2.06
CA PHE A 71 -5.65 -11.40 2.22
C PHE A 71 -5.26 -12.85 1.90
N LEU A 72 -4.31 -13.04 1.00
CA LEU A 72 -3.74 -14.35 0.74
C LEU A 72 -2.45 -14.52 1.55
N VAL A 73 -2.45 -15.39 2.54
CA VAL A 73 -1.26 -15.69 3.36
C VAL A 73 -0.87 -17.14 3.14
N GLY A 74 0.23 -17.36 2.41
CA GLY A 74 0.53 -18.67 1.82
C GLY A 74 -0.50 -19.02 0.74
N ASP A 75 -1.19 -20.15 0.88
CA ASP A 75 -2.24 -20.60 -0.05
C ASP A 75 -3.67 -20.42 0.51
N VAL A 76 -3.82 -19.72 1.64
CA VAL A 76 -5.10 -19.54 2.33
C VAL A 76 -5.57 -18.10 2.22
N LEU A 77 -6.81 -17.92 1.76
CA LEU A 77 -7.49 -16.63 1.78
C LEU A 77 -8.11 -16.40 3.15
N TYR A 78 -7.84 -15.23 3.71
CA TYR A 78 -8.39 -14.76 4.96
C TYR A 78 -9.13 -13.44 4.74
N THR A 79 -10.23 -13.27 5.46
CA THR A 79 -10.82 -11.97 5.74
C THR A 79 -9.99 -11.22 6.78
N ALA A 80 -10.17 -9.89 6.86
CA ALA A 80 -9.61 -9.08 7.93
C ALA A 80 -9.98 -9.62 9.33
N GLN A 81 -11.23 -10.06 9.50
CA GLN A 81 -11.72 -10.61 10.76
C GLN A 81 -10.99 -11.91 11.15
N GLU A 82 -10.76 -12.81 10.20
CA GLU A 82 -10.07 -14.08 10.46
C GLU A 82 -8.59 -13.87 10.79
N ILE A 83 -7.90 -12.95 10.11
CA ILE A 83 -6.53 -12.55 10.46
C ILE A 83 -6.47 -12.12 11.93
N ARG A 84 -7.41 -11.28 12.36
CA ARG A 84 -7.50 -10.78 13.73
C ARG A 84 -7.77 -11.89 14.74
N GLU A 85 -8.81 -12.69 14.50
CA GLU A 85 -9.24 -13.75 15.43
C GLU A 85 -8.17 -14.85 15.60
N GLN A 86 -7.40 -15.10 14.55
CA GLN A 86 -6.31 -16.09 14.56
C GLN A 86 -4.96 -15.49 14.96
N GLY A 87 -4.87 -14.17 15.21
CA GLY A 87 -3.62 -13.50 15.55
C GLY A 87 -2.55 -13.63 14.45
N ILE A 88 -2.95 -13.64 13.19
CA ILE A 88 -2.03 -13.78 12.06
C ILE A 88 -1.25 -12.47 11.89
N HIS A 89 0.05 -12.52 12.17
CA HIS A 89 0.95 -11.38 11.96
C HIS A 89 1.51 -11.38 10.54
N ILE A 90 1.35 -10.27 9.83
CA ILE A 90 1.86 -10.06 8.45
C ILE A 90 2.85 -8.89 8.46
N SER A 91 4.11 -9.15 8.13
CA SER A 91 5.15 -8.11 8.08
C SER A 91 5.13 -7.36 6.76
N HIS A 92 4.85 -8.06 5.65
CA HIS A 92 4.87 -7.50 4.32
C HIS A 92 3.57 -7.76 3.58
N PHE A 93 3.03 -6.70 3.00
CA PHE A 93 1.87 -6.71 2.13
C PHE A 93 2.35 -6.42 0.72
N VAL A 94 1.88 -7.17 -0.27
CA VAL A 94 2.26 -6.98 -1.67
C VAL A 94 1.01 -6.75 -2.51
N VAL A 95 1.07 -5.71 -3.34
CA VAL A 95 0.07 -5.37 -4.35
C VAL A 95 0.77 -5.37 -5.71
N ASP A 96 0.51 -6.42 -6.48
CA ASP A 96 1.03 -6.62 -7.83
C ASP A 96 0.00 -7.35 -8.71
N ASP A 97 0.39 -7.77 -9.91
CA ASP A 97 -0.43 -8.53 -10.85
C ASP A 97 -0.92 -9.87 -10.28
N ASN A 98 -0.13 -10.58 -9.47
CA ASN A 98 -0.59 -11.83 -8.83
C ASN A 98 -1.64 -11.54 -7.75
N ALA A 99 -1.48 -10.44 -7.01
CA ALA A 99 -2.48 -9.95 -6.07
C ALA A 99 -3.80 -9.61 -6.79
N ALA A 100 -3.71 -8.90 -7.91
CA ALA A 100 -4.84 -8.52 -8.75
C ALA A 100 -5.58 -9.73 -9.34
N GLU A 101 -4.85 -10.71 -9.91
CA GLU A 101 -5.42 -11.96 -10.44
C GLU A 101 -6.23 -12.72 -9.39
N ARG A 102 -5.80 -12.66 -8.14
CA ARG A 102 -6.42 -13.36 -7.01
C ARG A 102 -7.44 -12.50 -6.27
N GLN A 103 -7.60 -11.25 -6.67
CA GLN A 103 -8.47 -10.25 -6.02
C GLN A 103 -8.19 -10.13 -4.51
N ALA A 104 -6.92 -10.23 -4.12
CA ALA A 104 -6.49 -10.27 -2.73
C ALA A 104 -5.12 -9.62 -2.55
N ILE A 105 -4.90 -8.97 -1.41
CA ILE A 105 -3.56 -8.50 -1.01
C ILE A 105 -2.74 -9.72 -0.59
N LEU A 106 -1.51 -9.85 -1.10
CA LEU A 106 -0.64 -10.95 -0.68
C LEU A 106 0.05 -10.57 0.63
N GLY A 107 -0.04 -11.44 1.64
CA GLY A 107 0.56 -11.23 2.95
C GLY A 107 1.67 -12.23 3.23
N PHE A 108 2.83 -11.73 3.63
CA PHE A 108 4.00 -12.51 4.02
C PHE A 108 4.35 -12.22 5.48
N ARG A 109 4.55 -13.28 6.26
CA ARG A 109 4.84 -13.17 7.70
C ARG A 109 6.29 -12.73 7.92
N THR A 110 7.18 -13.15 7.05
CA THR A 110 8.62 -12.89 7.15
C THR A 110 9.22 -12.40 5.83
N THR A 111 10.37 -11.76 5.97
CA THR A 111 11.25 -11.28 4.92
C THR A 111 11.73 -12.43 4.04
N ASP A 112 11.94 -13.62 4.62
CA ASP A 112 12.33 -14.82 3.86
C ASP A 112 11.20 -15.31 2.95
N GLU A 113 9.97 -15.38 3.46
CA GLU A 113 8.79 -15.76 2.65
C GLU A 113 8.59 -14.79 1.48
N LEU A 114 8.74 -13.48 1.74
CA LEU A 114 8.68 -12.45 0.71
C LEU A 114 9.80 -12.61 -0.33
N GLN A 115 11.06 -12.76 0.09
CA GLN A 115 12.18 -12.88 -0.83
C GLN A 115 12.05 -14.11 -1.74
N ILE A 116 11.57 -15.24 -1.21
CA ILE A 116 11.27 -16.43 -2.03
C ILE A 116 10.22 -16.08 -3.10
N TYR A 117 9.14 -15.40 -2.72
CA TYR A 117 8.12 -14.95 -3.65
C TYR A 117 8.67 -14.03 -4.75
N LEU A 118 9.44 -13.01 -4.36
CA LEU A 118 10.04 -12.05 -5.29
C LEU A 118 11.01 -12.73 -6.26
N PHE A 119 11.79 -13.70 -5.78
CA PHE A 119 12.70 -14.49 -6.62
C PHE A 119 11.93 -15.37 -7.61
N MET A 120 10.92 -16.12 -7.13
CA MET A 120 10.12 -17.04 -7.95
C MET A 120 9.30 -16.33 -9.03
N THR A 121 8.92 -15.08 -8.79
CA THR A 121 8.16 -14.25 -9.73
C THR A 121 9.04 -13.40 -10.65
N GLY A 122 10.37 -13.39 -10.45
CA GLY A 122 11.28 -12.54 -11.20
C GLY A 122 11.12 -11.05 -10.91
N LYS A 123 10.55 -10.70 -9.75
CA LYS A 123 10.27 -9.32 -9.29
C LYS A 123 11.22 -8.88 -8.18
N TYR A 124 12.41 -9.47 -8.10
CA TYR A 124 13.38 -9.16 -7.06
C TYR A 124 13.97 -7.75 -7.32
N PRO A 125 13.92 -6.81 -6.34
CA PRO A 125 14.44 -5.46 -6.52
C PRO A 125 15.97 -5.37 -6.53
N SER A 126 16.48 -4.23 -6.97
CA SER A 126 17.88 -3.84 -6.91
C SER A 126 18.09 -2.42 -6.40
N GLU A 127 19.32 -2.10 -5.97
CA GLU A 127 19.71 -0.73 -5.56
C GLU A 127 20.16 0.13 -6.75
N THR A 128 20.36 -0.50 -7.90
CA THR A 128 20.76 0.14 -9.16
C THR A 128 19.85 -0.33 -10.29
N PRO A 129 19.62 0.48 -11.33
CA PRO A 129 18.74 0.10 -12.44
C PRO A 129 19.30 -1.11 -13.20
N GLN A 130 18.43 -2.06 -13.53
CA GLN A 130 18.73 -3.26 -14.30
C GLN A 130 17.72 -3.49 -15.44
N GLY A 131 18.16 -4.20 -16.48
CA GLY A 131 17.30 -4.65 -17.56
C GLY A 131 16.48 -3.53 -18.20
N VAL A 132 15.15 -3.62 -18.12
CA VAL A 132 14.20 -2.66 -18.68
C VAL A 132 14.35 -1.26 -18.07
N GLN A 133 14.80 -1.16 -16.82
CA GLN A 133 14.93 0.12 -16.11
C GLN A 133 16.07 0.98 -16.69
N LEU A 134 17.05 0.37 -17.36
CA LEU A 134 18.11 1.11 -18.05
C LEU A 134 17.59 1.86 -19.28
N GLN A 135 16.42 1.50 -19.79
CA GLN A 135 15.76 2.13 -20.94
C GLN A 135 14.71 3.15 -20.52
N CYS A 136 14.46 3.26 -19.22
CA CYS A 136 13.45 4.15 -18.66
C CYS A 136 13.98 5.59 -18.56
N PRO A 137 13.22 6.60 -19.02
CA PRO A 137 13.57 7.99 -18.78
C PRO A 137 13.44 8.29 -17.29
N GLN A 138 14.55 8.29 -16.56
CA GLN A 138 14.56 8.46 -15.10
C GLN A 138 13.89 9.77 -14.66
N VAL A 139 13.96 10.82 -15.48
CA VAL A 139 13.45 12.16 -15.14
C VAL A 139 11.93 12.18 -15.01
N ASP A 140 11.22 11.32 -15.75
CA ASP A 140 9.76 11.43 -15.95
C ASP A 140 8.99 10.23 -15.37
N SER A 141 9.55 9.53 -14.38
CA SER A 141 8.90 8.32 -13.83
C SER A 141 9.01 8.19 -12.31
N PRO A 142 8.60 9.21 -11.52
CA PRO A 142 8.56 9.10 -10.06
C PRO A 142 7.35 8.28 -9.59
N ALA A 143 7.37 7.94 -8.31
CA ALA A 143 6.19 7.57 -7.55
C ALA A 143 5.54 8.85 -7.02
N TYR A 144 4.21 8.86 -6.92
CA TYR A 144 3.43 9.99 -6.44
C TYR A 144 2.67 9.62 -5.17
N PHE A 145 2.64 10.53 -4.20
CA PHE A 145 2.00 10.33 -2.90
C PHE A 145 1.07 11.49 -2.60
N PHE A 146 -0.18 11.18 -2.27
CA PHE A 146 -1.26 12.16 -2.12
C PHE A 146 -1.82 12.11 -0.70
N MET A 147 -2.15 13.28 -0.13
CA MET A 147 -2.79 13.33 1.19
C MET A 147 -4.24 12.81 1.15
N ASP A 148 -4.90 12.99 0.00
CA ASP A 148 -6.29 12.58 -0.19
C ASP A 148 -6.42 11.23 -0.91
N THR A 149 -7.61 10.65 -0.83
CA THR A 149 -7.99 9.49 -1.66
C THR A 149 -8.29 9.91 -3.09
N ALA A 150 -8.30 8.95 -4.00
CA ALA A 150 -8.59 9.16 -5.42
C ALA A 150 -7.66 10.15 -6.13
N TYR A 151 -6.42 10.25 -5.63
CA TYR A 151 -5.37 11.11 -6.19
C TYR A 151 -5.78 12.58 -6.22
N ASP A 152 -6.67 12.98 -5.31
CA ASP A 152 -7.03 14.39 -5.15
C ASP A 152 -5.79 15.16 -4.66
N THR A 153 -5.54 16.29 -5.32
CA THR A 153 -4.40 17.15 -5.03
C THR A 153 -4.77 18.34 -4.17
N GLY A 154 -6.00 18.39 -3.62
CA GLY A 154 -6.53 19.47 -2.79
C GLY A 154 -5.60 19.87 -1.64
N GLU A 155 -5.03 18.90 -0.94
CA GLU A 155 -4.03 19.11 0.13
C GLU A 155 -2.56 18.98 -0.34
N GLY A 156 -2.37 18.75 -1.64
CA GLY A 156 -1.09 18.62 -2.33
C GLY A 156 -0.64 17.17 -2.51
N TYR A 157 0.45 17.02 -3.26
CA TYR A 157 1.16 15.75 -3.42
C TYR A 157 2.67 15.95 -3.45
N PHE A 158 3.45 14.90 -3.22
CA PHE A 158 4.89 14.90 -3.49
C PHE A 158 5.29 13.73 -4.40
N ALA A 159 6.49 13.83 -4.97
CA ALA A 159 7.04 12.83 -5.88
C ALA A 159 8.41 12.34 -5.38
N LEU A 160 8.70 11.06 -5.59
CA LEU A 160 9.99 10.46 -5.25
C LEU A 160 10.45 9.53 -6.39
N TRP A 161 11.71 9.64 -6.80
CA TRP A 161 12.22 8.92 -7.96
C TRP A 161 12.85 7.56 -7.59
N PRO A 162 12.94 6.62 -8.54
CA PRO A 162 13.64 5.36 -8.31
C PRO A 162 15.08 5.54 -7.80
N GLY A 163 15.46 4.71 -6.83
CA GLY A 163 16.73 4.80 -6.09
C GLY A 163 16.71 5.79 -4.92
N MET A 164 15.60 6.49 -4.69
CA MET A 164 15.46 7.46 -3.60
C MET A 164 14.56 6.94 -2.47
N ALA A 165 14.82 7.46 -1.28
CA ALA A 165 14.09 7.14 -0.07
C ALA A 165 13.96 8.38 0.83
N LEU A 166 12.94 8.36 1.68
CA LEU A 166 12.72 9.32 2.76
C LEU A 166 12.53 8.52 4.05
N SER A 167 13.49 8.60 4.97
CA SER A 167 13.42 7.91 6.26
C SER A 167 12.36 8.51 7.19
N ARG A 168 11.90 9.72 6.91
CA ARG A 168 10.83 10.44 7.61
C ARG A 168 10.03 11.24 6.60
N LEU A 169 8.78 11.57 6.95
CA LEU A 169 7.88 12.30 6.06
C LEU A 169 7.54 13.72 6.54
N GLY A 170 8.07 14.18 7.68
CA GLY A 170 7.86 15.53 8.18
C GLY A 170 6.36 15.88 8.25
N ARG A 171 5.93 16.94 7.55
CA ARG A 171 4.51 17.33 7.52
C ARG A 171 3.56 16.34 6.83
N TRP A 172 4.11 15.37 6.09
CA TRP A 172 3.39 14.30 5.37
C TRP A 172 3.25 13.02 6.20
N ASN A 173 3.87 12.97 7.37
CA ASN A 173 3.79 11.83 8.27
C ASN A 173 2.33 11.53 8.59
N ASP A 174 1.92 10.28 8.37
CA ASP A 174 0.57 9.81 8.65
C ASP A 174 -0.52 10.62 7.92
N LYS A 175 -0.24 11.01 6.67
CA LYS A 175 -1.23 11.70 5.82
C LYS A 175 -1.45 11.06 4.46
N ILE A 176 -0.62 10.10 4.06
CA ILE A 176 -0.73 9.52 2.72
C ILE A 176 -1.98 8.63 2.68
N SER A 177 -2.91 8.96 1.77
CA SER A 177 -4.17 8.23 1.59
C SER A 177 -4.30 7.58 0.21
N SER A 178 -3.54 8.02 -0.79
CA SER A 178 -3.43 7.34 -2.09
C SER A 178 -2.04 7.52 -2.70
N LEU A 179 -1.67 6.65 -3.64
CA LEU A 179 -0.35 6.70 -4.27
C LEU A 179 -0.34 6.07 -5.67
N TRP A 180 0.67 6.44 -6.45
CA TRP A 180 1.10 5.73 -7.66
C TRP A 180 2.53 5.25 -7.54
N GLY A 181 2.73 3.95 -7.80
CA GLY A 181 4.05 3.36 -7.87
C GLY A 181 4.83 3.87 -9.08
N ALA A 182 6.14 4.06 -8.92
CA ALA A 182 6.99 4.55 -9.99
C ALA A 182 6.99 3.56 -11.19
N PRO A 183 6.67 3.99 -12.42
CA PRO A 183 6.62 3.10 -13.58
C PRO A 183 7.96 2.44 -13.92
N CYS A 184 9.07 3.08 -13.54
CA CYS A 184 10.43 2.66 -13.85
C CYS A 184 11.20 2.07 -12.66
N ALA A 185 10.56 1.98 -11.50
CA ALA A 185 11.03 1.16 -10.39
C ALA A 185 10.60 -0.30 -10.60
N THR A 186 11.02 -1.21 -9.71
CA THR A 186 10.33 -2.49 -9.50
C THR A 186 9.31 -2.34 -8.39
N TRP A 187 9.67 -1.63 -7.31
CA TRP A 187 8.80 -1.46 -6.15
C TRP A 187 8.80 -0.04 -5.59
N THR A 188 7.62 0.45 -5.29
CA THR A 188 7.40 1.53 -4.32
C THR A 188 7.05 0.89 -2.98
N VAL A 189 7.88 1.10 -1.96
CA VAL A 189 7.70 0.55 -0.62
C VAL A 189 7.32 1.67 0.33
N ILE A 190 6.18 1.53 1.00
CA ILE A 190 5.76 2.41 2.08
C ILE A 190 5.87 1.66 3.42
N HIS A 191 6.33 2.37 4.44
CA HIS A 191 6.62 1.82 5.76
C HIS A 191 5.72 2.48 6.81
N GLN A 192 5.25 1.66 7.74
CA GLN A 192 4.38 2.12 8.82
C GLN A 192 5.09 3.14 9.73
N HIS A 193 6.39 2.96 9.97
CA HIS A 193 7.15 3.82 10.88
C HIS A 193 8.29 4.54 10.16
N SER A 194 8.80 5.57 10.83
CA SER A 194 10.05 6.24 10.44
C SER A 194 11.22 5.26 10.44
N ASP A 195 12.30 5.66 9.78
CA ASP A 195 13.56 4.92 9.64
C ASP A 195 13.34 3.52 9.02
N PHE A 196 12.36 3.40 8.11
CA PHE A 196 12.06 2.17 7.34
C PHE A 196 11.62 0.97 8.21
N LYS A 197 10.91 1.26 9.30
CA LYS A 197 10.48 0.27 10.29
C LYS A 197 8.99 -0.07 10.18
N GLY A 198 8.62 -1.11 10.93
CA GLY A 198 7.26 -1.59 11.02
C GLY A 198 6.86 -2.43 9.83
N ARG A 199 5.54 -2.54 9.63
CA ARG A 199 4.95 -3.24 8.48
C ARG A 199 5.31 -2.50 7.20
N LYS A 200 5.22 -3.22 6.08
CA LYS A 200 5.63 -2.71 4.76
C LYS A 200 4.57 -3.05 3.72
N LEU A 201 4.18 -2.08 2.90
CA LEU A 201 3.36 -2.30 1.72
C LEU A 201 4.22 -2.08 0.48
N TRP A 202 4.37 -3.15 -0.30
CA TRP A 202 5.10 -3.20 -1.56
C TRP A 202 4.12 -3.03 -2.70
N VAL A 203 4.28 -1.94 -3.45
CA VAL A 203 3.43 -1.60 -4.58
C VAL A 203 4.25 -1.76 -5.86
N TYR A 204 3.82 -2.67 -6.71
CA TYR A 204 4.56 -3.00 -7.92
C TYR A 204 4.56 -1.81 -8.90
N ARG A 205 5.52 -1.83 -9.82
CA ARG A 205 5.75 -0.74 -10.77
C ARG A 205 4.50 -0.35 -11.56
N GLY A 206 4.22 0.95 -11.60
CA GLY A 206 3.05 1.51 -12.29
C GLY A 206 1.71 1.10 -11.69
N THR A 207 1.67 0.43 -10.55
CA THR A 207 0.42 0.14 -9.85
C THR A 207 -0.09 1.39 -9.14
N ALA A 208 -1.39 1.59 -9.23
CA ALA A 208 -2.09 2.73 -8.65
C ALA A 208 -2.98 2.28 -7.49
N ILE A 209 -2.87 2.94 -6.34
CA ILE A 209 -3.71 2.68 -5.17
C ILE A 209 -4.56 3.91 -4.90
N ARG A 210 -5.82 3.83 -5.33
CA ARG A 210 -6.80 4.91 -5.18
C ARG A 210 -7.11 5.25 -3.73
N SER A 211 -7.05 4.28 -2.82
CA SER A 211 -7.25 4.53 -1.40
C SER A 211 -6.59 3.45 -0.55
N LEU A 212 -5.69 3.89 0.33
CA LEU A 212 -4.99 3.05 1.30
C LEU A 212 -5.92 2.58 2.42
N ARG A 213 -7.09 3.20 2.60
CA ARG A 213 -8.13 2.76 3.54
C ARG A 213 -8.54 1.31 3.34
N TRP A 214 -8.54 0.82 2.10
CA TRP A 214 -8.92 -0.56 1.77
C TRP A 214 -7.82 -1.59 2.02
N HIS A 215 -6.62 -1.13 2.36
CA HIS A 215 -5.46 -1.95 2.63
C HIS A 215 -5.22 -1.90 4.14
N GLY A 216 -5.61 -2.93 4.86
CA GLY A 216 -5.52 -2.95 6.33
C GLY A 216 -4.74 -4.11 6.91
N PHE A 217 -4.54 -4.08 8.22
CA PHE A 217 -3.88 -5.14 8.97
C PHE A 217 -4.34 -5.19 10.42
N ALA A 218 -4.19 -6.35 11.04
CA ALA A 218 -4.41 -6.50 12.47
C ALA A 218 -3.18 -6.00 13.24
N GLU A 219 -3.41 -5.19 14.26
CA GLU A 219 -2.40 -4.66 15.16
C GLU A 219 -2.71 -5.10 16.59
N TRP A 220 -1.66 -5.30 17.41
CA TRP A 220 -1.78 -5.99 18.69
C TRP A 220 -1.34 -5.11 19.85
N TRP A 221 -2.26 -4.75 20.73
CA TRP A 221 -1.96 -3.99 21.94
C TRP A 221 -2.35 -4.79 23.18
N GLY A 222 -1.36 -5.45 23.80
CA GLY A 222 -1.57 -6.24 25.03
C GLY A 222 -2.56 -7.40 24.80
N PRO A 223 -3.73 -7.44 25.47
CA PRO A 223 -4.74 -8.48 25.23
C PRO A 223 -5.74 -8.12 24.12
N PHE A 224 -5.62 -6.97 23.46
CA PHE A 224 -6.60 -6.48 22.49
C PHE A 224 -6.00 -6.41 21.09
N ALA A 225 -6.66 -7.05 20.13
CA ALA A 225 -6.38 -6.88 18.71
C ALA A 225 -7.31 -5.82 18.14
N TYR A 226 -6.75 -4.82 17.46
CA TYR A 226 -7.52 -3.84 16.71
C TYR A 226 -7.12 -3.87 15.24
N TRP A 227 -7.92 -3.21 14.42
CA TRP A 227 -7.68 -3.17 12.98
C TRP A 227 -7.18 -1.79 12.59
N ALA A 228 -6.14 -1.77 11.76
CA ALA A 228 -5.54 -0.57 11.20
C ALA A 228 -5.67 -0.59 9.68
N SER A 229 -5.62 0.59 9.06
CA SER A 229 -5.48 0.73 7.62
C SER A 229 -4.21 1.47 7.28
N TRP A 230 -3.66 1.28 6.08
CA TRP A 230 -2.52 2.03 5.58
C TRP A 230 -2.83 3.52 5.35
N ASN A 231 -4.10 3.91 5.36
CA ASN A 231 -4.51 5.32 5.29
C ASN A 231 -3.94 6.07 6.48
N ASP A 232 -3.24 7.18 6.21
CA ASP A 232 -2.73 8.06 7.26
C ASP A 232 -1.82 7.31 8.26
N ARG A 233 -1.02 6.35 7.76
CA ARG A 233 -0.08 5.56 8.59
C ARG A 233 1.30 5.38 7.98
N VAL A 234 1.59 6.13 6.91
CA VAL A 234 2.89 6.07 6.27
C VAL A 234 3.79 7.08 6.92
N SER A 235 4.96 6.62 7.37
CA SER A 235 5.95 7.45 8.05
C SER A 235 7.31 7.47 7.34
N SER A 236 7.58 6.51 6.45
CA SER A 236 8.76 6.53 5.57
C SER A 236 8.49 5.78 4.26
N VAL A 237 9.25 6.10 3.21
CA VAL A 237 9.04 5.55 1.86
C VAL A 237 10.36 5.29 1.14
N GLN A 238 10.37 4.30 0.24
CA GLN A 238 11.53 3.92 -0.56
C GLN A 238 11.10 3.50 -1.97
N ILE A 239 11.83 3.92 -3.00
CA ILE A 239 11.58 3.53 -4.39
C ILE A 239 12.76 2.67 -4.87
N LEU A 240 12.56 1.36 -4.95
CA LEU A 240 13.60 0.39 -5.31
C LEU A 240 13.59 0.12 -6.80
N TRP A 241 14.79 -0.01 -7.38
CA TRP A 241 14.93 -0.41 -8.77
C TRP A 241 14.39 -1.81 -8.97
#